data_AF-A0A413G7X4-F1
#
_entry.id   AF-A0A413G7X4-F1
#
_cell.length_a   1.000
_cell.length_b   1.000
_cell.length_c   1.000
_cell.angle_alpha   90.00
_cell.angle_beta   90.00
_cell.angle_gamma   90.00
#
_symmetry.space_group_name_H-M   'P 1'
#
loop_
_entity.id
_entity.type
_entity.pdbx_description
1 polymer ?
#
loop_
_entity_poly.entity_id
_entity_poly.type
_entity_poly.pdbx_seq_one_letter_code
_entity_poly.pdbx_strand_id
1 'polypeptide(L)'
;MIENEAHPPSIRELNCLGKLIQQMTEEQRKLLAEEIQTVELPTVSDAYDAVQRIRPGEVKFEREELSERSIRLGEQDPYIRIQLLHDWENPGDTTAGIWVNCPASESQMEKLAQTAGVDSLDELQLNMMDGLLATSDIPLIEPGSHFQSFSAVNNLAIAMKEKQLLPEMGKFKAILYFESCMDFNEAAELAGKMDMYEFYRQPELECEFRAAGFSSIDSDALEELEIEETPYGFIRNQHDLCIADELSDRLSYGGLEI
;
A
#
# COMPACT_ATOMS: atom_id res chain seq x y z
N MET A 1 -25.79 -0.81 -9.21
CA MET A 1 -24.70 0.16 -9.00
C MET A 1 -24.08 -0.22 -7.67
N ILE A 2 -22.86 -0.78 -7.69
CA ILE A 2 -22.15 -1.21 -6.47
C ILE A 2 -21.42 0.03 -5.94
N GLU A 3 -22.19 1.04 -5.54
CA GLU A 3 -21.64 2.33 -5.11
C GLU A 3 -22.17 2.60 -3.71
N ASN A 4 -21.41 2.10 -2.73
CA ASN A 4 -21.54 2.54 -1.36
C ASN A 4 -20.77 3.86 -1.22
N GLU A 5 -21.47 4.99 -1.15
CA GLU A 5 -20.83 6.32 -0.99
C GLU A 5 -19.98 6.41 0.28
N ALA A 6 -20.28 5.61 1.31
CA ALA A 6 -19.50 5.56 2.54
C ALA A 6 -18.20 4.75 2.41
N HIS A 7 -18.11 3.84 1.43
CA HIS A 7 -16.96 2.95 1.22
C HIS A 7 -16.78 2.67 -0.29
N PRO A 8 -16.28 3.66 -1.07
CA PRO A 8 -16.11 3.48 -2.51
C PRO A 8 -15.03 2.43 -2.80
N PRO A 9 -15.24 1.55 -3.78
CA PRO A 9 -14.27 0.51 -4.09
C PRO A 9 -12.99 1.08 -4.72
N SER A 10 -11.87 0.42 -4.46
CA SER A 10 -10.59 0.75 -5.06
C SER A 10 -10.58 0.43 -6.55
N ILE A 11 -9.76 1.14 -7.32
CA ILE A 11 -9.57 0.84 -8.75
C ILE A 11 -8.99 -0.58 -8.92
N ARG A 12 -8.18 -1.07 -7.98
CA ARG A 12 -7.65 -2.44 -7.98
C ARG A 12 -8.75 -3.47 -7.74
N GLU A 13 -9.65 -3.22 -6.78
CA GLU A 13 -10.82 -4.08 -6.50
C GLU A 13 -11.76 -4.14 -7.70
N LEU A 14 -12.00 -3.01 -8.37
CA LEU A 14 -12.83 -2.93 -9.57
C LEU A 14 -12.16 -3.63 -10.77
N ASN A 15 -10.85 -3.46 -10.96
CA ASN A 15 -10.11 -4.12 -12.03
C ASN A 15 -10.05 -5.64 -11.84
N CYS A 16 -9.84 -6.10 -10.61
CA CYS A 16 -9.81 -7.53 -10.29
C CYS A 16 -11.21 -8.16 -10.44
N LEU A 17 -12.26 -7.52 -9.92
CA LEU A 17 -13.64 -7.96 -10.13
C LEU A 17 -13.98 -7.96 -11.63
N GLY A 18 -13.53 -6.95 -12.37
CA GLY A 18 -13.65 -6.88 -13.83
C GLY A 18 -13.01 -8.05 -14.55
N LYS A 19 -11.77 -8.43 -14.17
CA LYS A 19 -11.06 -9.60 -14.72
C LYS A 19 -11.81 -10.90 -14.44
N LEU A 20 -12.34 -11.08 -13.23
CA LEU A 20 -13.13 -12.25 -12.86
C LEU A 20 -14.42 -12.35 -13.69
N ILE A 21 -15.15 -11.24 -13.83
CA ILE A 21 -16.38 -11.17 -14.62
C ILE A 21 -16.11 -11.42 -16.12
N GLN A 22 -14.98 -10.96 -16.64
CA GLN A 22 -14.57 -11.24 -18.02
C GLN A 22 -14.32 -12.72 -18.28
N GLN A 23 -13.78 -13.43 -17.28
CA GLN A 23 -13.53 -14.87 -17.34
C GLN A 23 -14.78 -15.73 -17.12
N MET A 24 -15.91 -15.14 -16.72
CA MET A 24 -17.18 -15.85 -16.54
C MET A 24 -17.90 -16.06 -17.86
N THR A 25 -18.63 -17.18 -17.96
CA THR A 25 -19.56 -17.43 -19.07
C THR A 25 -20.77 -16.49 -18.98
N GLU A 26 -21.53 -16.39 -20.07
CA GLU A 26 -22.73 -15.55 -20.13
C GLU A 26 -23.79 -15.97 -19.11
N GLU A 27 -23.97 -17.27 -18.90
CA GLU A 27 -24.87 -17.82 -17.87
C GLU A 27 -24.40 -17.49 -16.45
N GLN A 28 -23.09 -17.57 -16.19
CA GLN A 28 -22.51 -17.21 -14.89
C GLN A 28 -22.66 -15.70 -14.59
N ARG A 29 -22.43 -14.84 -15.59
CA ARG A 29 -22.63 -13.39 -15.45
C ARG A 29 -24.09 -13.04 -15.17
N LYS A 30 -25.03 -13.78 -15.76
CA LYS A 30 -26.46 -13.61 -15.50
C LYS A 30 -26.82 -13.98 -14.06
N LEU A 31 -26.32 -15.11 -13.57
CA LEU A 31 -26.50 -15.53 -12.16
C LEU A 31 -25.88 -14.52 -11.19
N LEU A 32 -24.69 -13.99 -11.51
CA LEU A 32 -24.04 -12.96 -10.70
C LEU A 32 -24.90 -11.68 -10.61
N ALA A 33 -25.45 -11.23 -11.74
CA ALA A 33 -26.32 -10.07 -11.77
C ALA A 33 -27.60 -10.31 -10.95
N GLU A 34 -28.17 -11.51 -11.02
CA GLU A 34 -29.34 -11.90 -10.22
C GLU A 34 -29.01 -11.92 -8.71
N GLU A 35 -27.87 -12.49 -8.29
CA GLU A 35 -27.45 -12.47 -6.88
C GLU A 35 -27.24 -11.03 -6.36
N ILE A 36 -26.51 -10.20 -7.09
CA ILE A 36 -26.19 -8.83 -6.67
C ILE A 36 -27.46 -7.95 -6.59
N GLN A 37 -28.43 -8.17 -7.49
CA GLN A 37 -29.70 -7.42 -7.48
C GLN A 37 -30.60 -7.74 -6.29
N THR A 38 -30.37 -8.85 -5.59
CA THR A 38 -31.12 -9.20 -4.37
C THR A 38 -30.61 -8.49 -3.11
N VAL A 39 -29.45 -7.82 -3.19
CA VAL A 39 -28.86 -7.07 -2.08
C VAL A 39 -29.29 -5.59 -2.18
N GLU A 40 -29.84 -5.06 -1.09
CA GLU A 40 -30.43 -3.71 -1.05
C GLU A 40 -29.37 -2.59 -1.26
N LEU A 41 -28.14 -2.81 -0.82
CA LEU A 41 -26.99 -1.93 -1.00
C LEU A 41 -25.73 -2.76 -1.28
N PRO A 42 -25.54 -3.25 -2.51
CA PRO A 42 -24.44 -4.17 -2.82
C PRO A 42 -23.09 -3.48 -2.71
N THR A 43 -22.15 -4.12 -2.03
CA THR A 43 -20.74 -3.75 -1.95
C THR A 43 -19.88 -4.59 -2.90
N VAL A 44 -18.64 -4.18 -3.10
CA VAL A 44 -17.70 -4.97 -3.91
C VAL A 44 -17.37 -6.31 -3.24
N SER A 45 -17.35 -6.37 -1.91
CA SER A 45 -17.25 -7.64 -1.16
C SER A 45 -18.39 -8.59 -1.49
N ASP A 46 -19.64 -8.09 -1.57
CA ASP A 46 -20.79 -8.92 -1.92
C ASP A 46 -20.68 -9.49 -3.34
N ALA A 47 -20.11 -8.72 -4.27
CA ALA A 47 -19.84 -9.17 -5.63
C ALA A 47 -18.74 -10.23 -5.67
N TYR A 48 -17.67 -10.09 -4.87
CA TYR A 48 -16.64 -11.13 -4.73
C TYR A 48 -17.20 -12.42 -4.14
N ASP A 49 -17.98 -12.33 -3.07
CA ASP A 49 -18.60 -13.49 -2.43
C ASP A 49 -19.55 -14.22 -3.39
N ALA A 50 -20.32 -13.47 -4.19
CA ALA A 50 -21.16 -14.03 -5.24
C ALA A 50 -20.35 -14.72 -6.35
N VAL A 51 -19.26 -14.10 -6.80
CA VAL A 51 -18.34 -14.72 -7.77
C VAL A 51 -17.75 -16.02 -7.22
N GLN A 52 -17.33 -16.06 -5.96
CA GLN A 52 -16.80 -17.26 -5.32
C GLN A 52 -17.85 -18.37 -5.18
N ARG A 53 -19.12 -18.03 -4.91
CA ARG A 53 -20.22 -19.01 -4.87
C ARG A 53 -20.54 -19.60 -6.25
N ILE A 54 -20.52 -18.77 -7.29
CA ILE A 54 -20.81 -19.18 -8.67
C ILE A 54 -19.64 -19.98 -9.27
N ARG A 55 -18.41 -19.70 -8.82
CA ARG A 55 -17.19 -20.31 -9.34
C ARG A 55 -16.23 -20.73 -8.21
N PRO A 56 -16.62 -21.74 -7.40
CA PRO A 56 -15.81 -22.18 -6.27
C PRO A 56 -14.53 -22.87 -6.75
N GLY A 57 -13.37 -22.34 -6.36
CA GLY A 57 -12.08 -23.03 -6.46
C GLY A 57 -11.05 -22.48 -7.45
N GLU A 58 -11.33 -21.41 -8.20
CA GLU A 58 -10.36 -20.91 -9.18
C GLU A 58 -9.59 -19.64 -8.79
N VAL A 59 -9.97 -18.95 -7.71
CA VAL A 59 -9.05 -17.99 -7.08
C VAL A 59 -9.31 -17.91 -5.57
N LYS A 60 -8.32 -18.30 -4.76
CA LYS A 60 -8.23 -17.88 -3.36
C LYS A 60 -7.44 -16.58 -3.36
N PHE A 61 -8.14 -15.45 -3.41
CA PHE A 61 -7.51 -14.20 -3.04
C PHE A 61 -7.44 -14.17 -1.52
N GLU A 62 -6.23 -14.15 -0.97
CA GLU A 62 -6.05 -13.93 0.45
C GLU A 62 -6.58 -12.53 0.77
N ARG A 63 -7.26 -12.36 1.91
CA ARG A 63 -7.79 -11.07 2.36
C ARG A 63 -6.73 -9.96 2.39
N GLU A 64 -5.46 -10.36 2.40
CA GLU A 64 -4.27 -9.52 2.34
C GLU A 64 -4.10 -8.84 0.97
N GLU A 65 -4.42 -9.48 -0.16
CA GLU A 65 -4.43 -8.81 -1.48
C GLU A 65 -5.58 -7.80 -1.63
N LEU A 66 -6.64 -7.95 -0.81
CA LEU A 66 -7.76 -7.01 -0.68
C LEU A 66 -7.52 -5.93 0.39
N SER A 67 -6.36 -5.95 1.04
CA SER A 67 -6.03 -5.00 2.13
C SER A 67 -5.56 -3.65 1.63
N GLU A 68 -5.14 -3.54 0.36
CA GLU A 68 -4.91 -2.27 -0.31
C GLU A 68 -6.23 -1.60 -0.73
N ARG A 69 -7.07 -1.34 0.28
CA ARG A 69 -8.21 -0.46 0.14
C ARG A 69 -7.70 0.88 -0.39
N SER A 70 -8.36 1.43 -1.39
CA SER A 70 -8.28 2.88 -1.62
C SER A 70 -8.98 3.51 -0.43
N ILE A 71 -8.24 3.75 0.65
CA ILE A 71 -8.75 4.56 1.75
C ILE A 71 -8.87 5.96 1.15
N ARG A 72 -10.10 6.39 0.85
CA ARG A 72 -10.38 7.81 0.65
C ARG A 72 -10.21 8.49 2.00
N LEU A 73 -8.96 8.74 2.37
CA LEU A 73 -8.63 9.63 3.48
C LEU A 73 -8.98 11.04 3.01
N GLY A 74 -9.94 11.68 3.67
CA GLY A 74 -10.08 13.13 3.63
C GLY A 74 -8.86 13.79 4.25
N GLU A 75 -8.71 15.11 4.06
CA GLU A 75 -7.55 15.88 4.58
C GLU A 75 -7.36 15.80 6.12
N GLN A 76 -8.40 15.37 6.83
CA GLN A 76 -8.45 15.29 8.28
C GLN A 76 -8.33 13.85 8.83
N ASP A 77 -8.36 12.84 7.97
CA ASP A 77 -8.29 11.46 8.42
C ASP A 77 -6.85 11.08 8.82
N PRO A 78 -6.67 10.25 9.86
CA PRO A 78 -5.36 9.83 10.31
C PRO A 78 -4.71 8.89 9.29
N TYR A 79 -3.42 9.09 9.05
CA TYR A 79 -2.64 8.26 8.13
C TYR A 79 -2.23 6.95 8.81
N ILE A 80 -1.95 7.06 10.10
CA ILE A 80 -1.54 5.96 10.98
C ILE A 80 -2.34 6.10 12.27
N ARG A 81 -2.82 4.98 12.80
CA ARG A 81 -3.36 4.88 14.16
C ARG A 81 -2.53 3.87 14.92
N ILE A 82 -2.08 4.24 16.11
CA ILE A 82 -1.25 3.36 16.94
C ILE A 82 -1.94 3.16 18.29
N GLN A 83 -1.99 1.90 18.74
CA GLN A 83 -2.41 1.55 20.08
C GLN A 83 -1.19 1.60 21.00
N LEU A 84 -1.31 2.37 22.08
CA LEU A 84 -0.32 2.50 23.14
C LEU A 84 -0.85 1.85 24.40
N LEU A 85 -0.03 1.00 25.02
CA LEU A 85 -0.36 0.23 26.21
C LEU A 85 0.60 0.56 27.36
N HIS A 86 0.10 0.48 28.58
CA HIS A 86 0.96 0.35 29.75
C HIS A 86 1.54 -1.07 29.82
N ASP A 87 2.72 -1.22 30.46
CA ASP A 87 3.42 -2.50 30.63
C ASP A 87 2.58 -3.60 31.30
N TRP A 88 1.55 -3.24 32.05
CA TRP A 88 0.66 -4.17 32.74
C TRP A 88 -0.62 -4.52 31.96
N GLU A 89 -0.87 -3.86 30.83
CA GLU A 89 -2.04 -4.14 29.99
C GLU A 89 -1.80 -5.35 29.09
N ASN A 90 -2.88 -6.00 28.66
CA ASN A 90 -2.80 -7.19 27.82
C ASN A 90 -2.61 -6.80 26.34
N PRO A 91 -1.49 -7.18 25.69
CA PRO A 91 -1.26 -6.90 24.26
C PRO A 91 -2.31 -7.51 23.32
N GLY A 92 -2.96 -8.59 23.72
CA GLY A 92 -4.02 -9.23 22.93
C GLY A 92 -5.39 -8.56 23.04
N ASP A 93 -5.55 -7.53 23.88
CA ASP A 93 -6.81 -6.84 24.08
C ASP A 93 -6.89 -5.56 23.24
N THR A 94 -7.70 -5.61 22.19
CA THR A 94 -7.93 -4.46 21.29
C THR A 94 -8.63 -3.27 21.95
N THR A 95 -9.18 -3.46 23.15
CA THR A 95 -9.84 -2.44 23.96
C THR A 95 -8.98 -1.85 25.07
N ALA A 96 -7.79 -2.43 25.31
CA ALA A 96 -6.84 -1.94 26.30
C ALA A 96 -6.08 -0.70 25.81
N GLY A 97 -5.53 0.06 26.75
CA GLY A 97 -4.74 1.27 26.51
C GLY A 97 -5.47 2.35 25.75
N ILE A 98 -4.71 3.12 24.96
CA ILE A 98 -5.22 4.26 24.20
C ILE A 98 -4.88 4.16 22.72
N TRP A 99 -5.81 4.55 21.87
CA TRP A 99 -5.59 4.68 20.43
C TRP A 99 -5.28 6.13 20.07
N VAL A 100 -4.15 6.34 19.40
CA VAL A 100 -3.69 7.66 18.99
C VAL A 100 -3.72 7.79 17.48
N ASN A 101 -4.37 8.84 17.00
CA ASN A 101 -4.45 9.20 15.59
C ASN A 101 -3.24 10.06 15.21
N CYS A 102 -2.47 9.63 14.21
CA CYS A 102 -1.29 10.34 13.71
C CYS A 102 -1.57 10.96 12.33
N PRO A 103 -1.12 12.20 12.06
CA PRO A 103 -0.30 13.02 12.95
C PRO A 103 -1.09 13.67 14.09
N ALA A 104 -0.56 13.57 15.32
CA ALA A 104 -1.06 14.22 16.51
C ALA A 104 -0.26 15.51 16.79
N SER A 105 -0.98 16.60 17.08
CA SER A 105 -0.37 17.86 17.54
C SER A 105 0.12 17.74 18.98
N GLU A 106 1.07 18.60 19.39
CA GLU A 106 1.57 18.68 20.78
C GLU A 106 0.42 18.77 21.79
N SER A 107 -0.55 19.64 21.54
CA SER A 107 -1.71 19.80 22.42
C SER A 107 -2.60 18.56 22.54
N GLN A 108 -2.64 17.70 21.51
CA GLN A 108 -3.36 16.42 21.56
C GLN A 108 -2.53 15.38 22.32
N MET A 109 -1.22 15.34 22.07
CA MET A 109 -0.29 14.44 22.75
C MET A 109 -0.28 14.70 24.27
N GLU A 110 -0.19 15.96 24.71
CA GLU A 110 -0.25 16.34 26.13
C GLU A 110 -1.55 15.89 26.80
N LYS A 111 -2.70 16.08 26.14
CA LYS A 111 -4.01 15.65 26.67
C LYS A 111 -4.09 14.13 26.79
N LEU A 112 -3.57 13.41 25.80
CA LEU A 112 -3.56 11.95 25.80
C LEU A 112 -2.62 11.39 26.87
N ALA A 113 -1.43 11.97 27.04
CA ALA A 113 -0.49 11.62 28.10
C ALA A 113 -1.11 11.83 29.50
N GLN A 114 -1.73 12.99 29.74
CA GLN A 114 -2.48 13.26 30.98
C GLN A 114 -3.62 12.25 31.22
N THR A 115 -4.34 11.88 30.16
CA THR A 115 -5.43 10.89 30.25
C THR A 115 -4.91 9.50 30.58
N ALA A 116 -3.75 9.13 30.02
CA ALA A 116 -3.07 7.88 30.28
C ALA A 116 -2.30 7.85 31.62
N GLY A 117 -2.10 9.02 32.26
CA GLY A 117 -1.37 9.15 33.52
C GLY A 117 0.15 9.06 33.38
N VAL A 118 0.69 9.47 32.23
CA VAL A 118 2.13 9.50 31.91
C VAL A 118 2.58 10.93 31.58
N ASP A 119 3.88 11.21 31.68
CA ASP A 119 4.44 12.52 31.29
C ASP A 119 4.60 12.61 29.76
N SER A 120 4.92 11.50 29.10
CA SER A 120 5.02 11.36 27.64
C SER A 120 4.36 10.08 27.12
N LEU A 121 3.79 10.14 25.91
CA LEU A 121 3.28 8.96 25.21
C LEU A 121 4.38 7.95 24.83
N ASP A 122 5.64 8.39 24.79
CA ASP A 122 6.80 7.49 24.56
C ASP A 122 7.10 6.59 25.77
N GLU A 123 6.48 6.82 26.93
CA GLU A 123 6.56 5.91 28.08
C GLU A 123 5.70 4.65 27.91
N LEU A 124 4.78 4.66 26.93
CA LEU A 124 3.87 3.56 26.66
C LEU A 124 4.43 2.62 25.59
N GLN A 125 4.08 1.34 25.68
CA GLN A 125 4.44 0.33 24.70
C GLN A 125 3.55 0.44 23.46
N LEU A 126 4.17 0.47 22.28
CA LEU A 126 3.47 0.39 21.01
C LEU A 126 3.03 -1.07 20.78
N ASN A 127 1.74 -1.28 20.53
CA ASN A 127 1.17 -2.62 20.42
C ASN A 127 0.64 -2.94 19.02
N MET A 128 -0.39 -2.22 18.58
CA MET A 128 -1.03 -2.43 17.28
C MET A 128 -0.97 -1.17 16.44
N MET A 129 -0.80 -1.34 15.13
CA MET A 129 -0.88 -0.27 14.16
C MET A 129 -2.02 -0.53 13.16
N ASP A 130 -2.76 0.51 12.84
CA ASP A 130 -3.77 0.55 11.79
C ASP A 130 -3.47 1.75 10.86
N GLY A 131 -4.03 1.73 9.65
CA GLY A 131 -3.83 2.78 8.64
C GLY A 131 -3.02 2.33 7.43
N LEU A 132 -2.44 3.29 6.72
CA LEU A 132 -1.93 3.10 5.36
C LEU A 132 -0.80 2.06 5.23
N LEU A 133 -0.03 1.88 6.29
CA LEU A 133 1.09 0.96 6.31
C LEU A 133 0.72 -0.41 6.91
N ALA A 134 -0.33 -0.54 7.72
CA ALA A 134 -0.56 -1.68 8.62
C ALA A 134 -0.62 -3.08 7.97
N THR A 135 -0.93 -3.18 6.68
CA THR A 135 -1.05 -4.46 5.95
C THR A 135 -0.02 -4.57 4.82
N SER A 136 1.10 -3.85 4.94
CA SER A 136 2.14 -3.81 3.92
C SER A 136 3.22 -4.83 4.26
N ASP A 137 3.61 -5.67 3.31
CA ASP A 137 4.85 -6.45 3.34
C ASP A 137 6.11 -5.57 3.25
N ILE A 138 6.27 -4.63 4.19
CA ILE A 138 7.47 -3.79 4.34
C ILE A 138 8.20 -4.14 5.63
N PRO A 139 9.56 -4.16 5.64
CA PRO A 139 10.34 -4.48 6.83
C PRO A 139 10.01 -3.62 8.06
N LEU A 140 9.64 -2.36 7.84
CA LEU A 140 9.28 -1.37 8.87
C LEU A 140 8.21 -1.85 9.86
N ILE A 141 7.33 -2.77 9.44
CA ILE A 141 6.17 -3.21 10.24
C ILE A 141 6.15 -4.72 10.48
N GLU A 142 7.22 -5.43 10.10
CA GLU A 142 7.27 -6.88 10.25
C GLU A 142 7.13 -7.31 11.72
N PRO A 143 6.47 -8.43 12.01
CA PRO A 143 6.33 -8.96 13.36
C PRO A 143 7.71 -9.17 14.02
N GLY A 144 7.98 -8.45 15.10
CA GLY A 144 9.27 -8.49 15.81
C GLY A 144 10.19 -7.31 15.48
N SER A 145 9.84 -6.47 14.50
CA SER A 145 10.38 -5.11 14.44
C SER A 145 9.92 -4.35 15.70
N HIS A 146 10.88 -3.81 16.45
CA HIS A 146 10.55 -3.01 17.61
C HIS A 146 10.10 -1.64 17.13
N PHE A 147 8.79 -1.37 17.22
CA PHE A 147 8.28 0.00 17.17
C PHE A 147 9.12 0.86 18.13
N GLN A 148 9.91 1.79 17.59
CA GLN A 148 10.97 2.43 18.36
C GLN A 148 10.43 3.42 19.40
N SER A 149 9.48 4.25 19.00
CA SER A 149 8.84 5.26 19.85
C SER A 149 7.57 5.77 19.18
N PHE A 150 6.64 6.30 19.96
CA PHE A 150 5.44 6.95 19.44
C PHE A 150 5.83 8.22 18.65
N SER A 151 6.80 8.98 19.15
CA SER A 151 7.33 10.17 18.48
C SER A 151 7.82 9.88 17.05
N ALA A 152 8.52 8.77 16.82
CA ALA A 152 8.98 8.40 15.48
C ALA A 152 7.81 8.09 14.53
N VAL A 153 6.80 7.35 14.99
CA VAL A 153 5.58 7.07 14.20
C VAL A 153 4.82 8.37 13.88
N ASN A 154 4.74 9.28 14.85
CA ASN A 154 4.09 10.57 14.65
C ASN A 154 4.84 11.44 13.64
N ASN A 155 6.18 11.46 13.70
CA ASN A 155 7.03 12.17 12.75
C ASN A 155 6.86 11.64 11.32
N LEU A 156 6.78 10.31 11.14
CA LEU A 156 6.45 9.73 9.85
C LEU A 156 5.08 10.22 9.35
N ALA A 157 4.04 10.18 10.19
CA ALA A 157 2.72 10.65 9.78
C ALA A 157 2.69 12.15 9.44
N ILE A 158 3.49 12.97 10.13
CA ILE A 158 3.69 14.39 9.81
C ILE A 158 4.34 14.51 8.42
N ALA A 159 5.46 13.83 8.20
CA ALA A 159 6.16 13.87 6.92
C ALA A 159 5.27 13.40 5.77
N MET A 160 4.52 12.31 5.95
CA MET A 160 3.58 11.82 4.96
C MET A 160 2.50 12.86 4.60
N LYS A 161 2.00 13.60 5.60
CA LYS A 161 1.00 14.65 5.40
C LYS A 161 1.59 15.89 4.73
N GLU A 162 2.74 16.37 5.18
CA GLU A 162 3.43 17.55 4.62
C GLU A 162 3.85 17.34 3.17
N LYS A 163 4.31 16.12 2.85
CA LYS A 163 4.72 15.72 1.50
C LYS A 163 3.56 15.25 0.63
N GLN A 164 2.33 15.21 1.19
CA GLN A 164 1.12 14.82 0.50
C GLN A 164 1.24 13.45 -0.18
N LEU A 165 1.74 12.45 0.56
CA LEU A 165 2.08 11.14 -0.03
C LEU A 165 0.88 10.29 -0.44
N LEU A 166 -0.34 10.68 -0.07
CA LEU A 166 -1.54 9.88 -0.31
C LEU A 166 -1.67 9.43 -1.79
N PRO A 167 -1.50 10.30 -2.81
CA PRO A 167 -1.60 9.89 -4.22
C PRO A 167 -0.42 9.01 -4.67
N GLU A 168 0.73 9.15 -4.02
CA GLU A 168 2.00 8.50 -4.34
C GLU A 168 2.33 7.33 -3.39
N MET A 169 1.33 6.81 -2.67
CA MET A 169 1.54 5.82 -1.63
C MET A 169 2.18 4.53 -2.15
N GLY A 170 1.84 4.12 -3.38
CA GLY A 170 2.48 2.96 -4.01
C GLY A 170 3.98 3.15 -4.22
N LYS A 171 4.39 4.33 -4.68
CA LYS A 171 5.79 4.71 -4.82
C LYS A 171 6.49 4.76 -3.46
N PHE A 172 5.85 5.36 -2.46
CA PHE A 172 6.43 5.43 -1.11
C PHE A 172 6.65 4.03 -0.51
N LYS A 173 5.68 3.12 -0.62
CA LYS A 173 5.83 1.74 -0.15
C LYS A 173 6.94 0.99 -0.90
N ALA A 174 7.04 1.19 -2.22
CA ALA A 174 8.14 0.63 -3.02
C ALA A 174 9.51 1.14 -2.54
N ILE A 175 9.64 2.43 -2.23
CA ILE A 175 10.88 3.01 -1.67
C ILE A 175 11.21 2.36 -0.33
N LEU A 176 10.25 2.26 0.60
CA LEU A 176 10.49 1.65 1.90
C LEU A 176 10.92 0.18 1.79
N TYR A 177 10.38 -0.54 0.82
CA TYR A 177 10.76 -1.93 0.52
C TYR A 177 12.18 -2.00 -0.06
N PHE A 178 12.45 -1.21 -1.11
CA PHE A 178 13.73 -1.14 -1.83
C PHE A 178 14.89 -0.79 -0.90
N GLU A 179 14.70 0.22 -0.03
CA GLU A 179 15.71 0.63 0.95
C GLU A 179 15.80 -0.31 2.16
N SER A 180 14.98 -1.36 2.21
CA SER A 180 14.86 -2.25 3.38
C SER A 180 14.66 -1.47 4.69
N CYS A 181 13.84 -0.42 4.63
CA CYS A 181 13.65 0.54 5.71
C CYS A 181 13.03 -0.14 6.93
N MET A 182 13.72 -0.09 8.08
CA MET A 182 13.28 -0.66 9.35
C MET A 182 13.06 0.40 10.44
N ASP A 183 13.29 1.68 10.13
CA ASP A 183 13.25 2.79 11.08
C ASP A 183 12.21 3.85 10.66
N PHE A 184 11.36 4.28 11.61
CA PHE A 184 10.29 5.25 11.32
C PHE A 184 10.82 6.67 11.04
N ASN A 185 11.97 7.06 11.60
CA ASN A 185 12.61 8.33 11.27
C ASN A 185 13.25 8.26 9.88
N GLU A 186 13.89 7.15 9.53
CA GLU A 186 14.39 6.90 8.17
C GLU A 186 13.24 6.95 7.15
N ALA A 187 12.11 6.29 7.44
CA ALA A 187 10.92 6.37 6.61
C ALA A 187 10.42 7.83 6.44
N ALA A 188 10.49 8.64 7.50
CA ALA A 188 10.15 10.06 7.44
C ALA A 188 11.14 10.88 6.59
N GLU A 189 12.42 10.51 6.58
CA GLU A 189 13.41 11.11 5.67
C GLU A 189 13.15 10.72 4.22
N LEU A 190 12.86 9.45 3.95
CA LEU A 190 12.56 8.91 2.61
C LEU A 190 11.31 9.55 2.01
N ALA A 191 10.30 9.85 2.84
CA ALA A 191 9.14 10.65 2.44
C ALA A 191 9.53 12.01 1.82
N GLY A 192 10.67 12.57 2.26
CA GLY A 192 11.23 13.82 1.74
C GLY A 192 12.14 13.69 0.52
N LYS A 193 12.52 12.46 0.13
CA LYS A 193 13.48 12.15 -0.95
C LYS A 193 12.84 11.35 -2.09
N MET A 194 11.52 11.38 -2.23
CA MET A 194 10.80 10.60 -3.23
C MET A 194 11.15 10.94 -4.68
N ASP A 195 11.69 12.12 -4.93
CA ASP A 195 12.18 12.56 -6.23
C ASP A 195 13.46 11.82 -6.65
N MET A 196 14.26 11.32 -5.70
CA MET A 196 15.47 10.54 -5.97
C MET A 196 15.19 9.13 -6.53
N TYR A 197 13.91 8.77 -6.71
CA TYR A 197 13.49 7.45 -7.17
C TYR A 197 12.57 7.55 -8.37
N GLU A 198 12.69 6.62 -9.29
CA GLU A 198 11.75 6.39 -10.37
C GLU A 198 10.87 5.20 -10.03
N PHE A 199 9.57 5.31 -10.29
CA PHE A 199 8.60 4.28 -9.97
C PHE A 199 7.70 4.02 -11.15
N TYR A 200 7.50 2.74 -11.44
CA TYR A 200 6.70 2.27 -12.55
C TYR A 200 5.72 1.22 -12.08
N ARG A 201 4.46 1.40 -12.46
CA ARG A 201 3.50 0.29 -12.42
C ARG A 201 3.82 -0.66 -13.57
N GLN A 202 3.55 -1.94 -13.37
CA GLN A 202 3.77 -2.95 -14.41
C GLN A 202 3.24 -2.54 -15.81
N PRO A 203 2.02 -2.00 -15.97
CA PRO A 203 1.53 -1.62 -17.30
C PRO A 203 2.30 -0.45 -17.93
N GLU A 204 2.84 0.45 -17.11
CA GLU A 204 3.65 1.59 -17.58
C GLU A 204 5.00 1.06 -18.08
N LEU A 205 5.65 0.22 -17.28
CA LEU A 205 6.93 -0.40 -17.65
C LEU A 205 6.80 -1.29 -18.90
N GLU A 206 5.73 -2.08 -19.01
CA GLU A 206 5.44 -2.86 -20.21
C GLU A 206 5.30 -1.99 -21.47
N CYS A 207 4.74 -0.78 -21.34
CA CYS A 207 4.64 0.14 -22.46
C CYS A 207 6.02 0.64 -22.90
N GLU A 208 6.89 1.00 -21.95
CA GLU A 208 8.27 1.44 -22.25
C GLU A 208 9.07 0.34 -22.95
N PHE A 209 9.01 -0.89 -22.45
CA PHE A 209 9.67 -2.05 -23.06
C PHE A 209 9.15 -2.33 -24.48
N ARG A 210 7.83 -2.29 -24.69
CA ARG A 210 7.24 -2.47 -26.04
C ARG A 210 7.61 -1.35 -26.99
N ALA A 211 7.69 -0.11 -26.50
CA ALA A 211 8.08 1.04 -27.30
C ALA A 211 9.54 0.93 -27.77
N ALA A 212 10.42 0.39 -26.91
CA ALA A 212 11.79 0.10 -27.28
C ALA A 212 11.88 -1.05 -28.30
N GLY A 213 11.01 -2.07 -28.21
CA GLY A 213 10.96 -3.18 -29.18
C GLY A 213 10.98 -4.57 -28.54
N PHE A 214 10.89 -4.65 -27.22
CA PHE A 214 10.79 -5.90 -26.48
C PHE A 214 9.36 -6.46 -26.52
N SER A 215 9.22 -7.79 -26.53
CA SER A 215 7.90 -8.44 -26.48
C SER A 215 7.27 -8.43 -25.09
N SER A 216 8.08 -8.30 -24.05
CA SER A 216 7.72 -8.32 -22.63
C SER A 216 8.81 -7.62 -21.82
N ILE A 217 8.58 -7.42 -20.53
CA ILE A 217 9.63 -7.03 -19.59
C ILE A 217 10.71 -8.13 -19.59
N ASP A 218 11.97 -7.72 -19.73
CA ASP A 218 13.14 -8.59 -19.83
C ASP A 218 13.98 -8.47 -18.55
N SER A 219 14.27 -9.60 -17.89
CA SER A 219 14.95 -9.61 -16.58
C SER A 219 16.36 -9.02 -16.66
N ASP A 220 17.08 -9.33 -17.74
CA ASP A 220 18.46 -8.88 -17.93
C ASP A 220 18.50 -7.37 -18.19
N ALA A 221 17.44 -6.81 -18.78
CA ALA A 221 17.28 -5.36 -18.92
C ALA A 221 16.92 -4.69 -17.59
N LEU A 222 16.09 -5.31 -16.76
CA LEU A 222 15.82 -4.79 -15.41
C LEU A 222 17.10 -4.72 -14.58
N GLU A 223 17.92 -5.78 -14.59
CA GLU A 223 19.18 -5.83 -13.83
C GLU A 223 20.17 -4.75 -14.30
N GLU A 224 20.36 -4.58 -15.61
CA GLU A 224 21.25 -3.54 -16.16
C GLU A 224 20.77 -2.11 -15.88
N LEU A 225 19.45 -1.90 -15.86
CA LEU A 225 18.84 -0.60 -15.57
C LEU A 225 18.71 -0.34 -14.06
N GLU A 226 19.17 -1.28 -13.24
CA GLU A 226 19.07 -1.27 -11.77
C GLU A 226 17.61 -1.11 -11.30
N ILE A 227 16.67 -1.73 -12.03
CA ILE A 227 15.25 -1.73 -11.70
C ILE A 227 14.93 -2.98 -10.90
N GLU A 228 14.46 -2.77 -9.68
CA GLU A 228 14.01 -3.83 -8.78
C GLU A 228 12.49 -3.97 -8.81
N GLU A 229 12.03 -5.22 -8.82
CA GLU A 229 10.61 -5.56 -8.63
C GLU A 229 10.30 -5.63 -7.13
N THR A 230 9.29 -4.88 -6.70
CA THR A 230 8.75 -4.91 -5.33
C THR A 230 7.29 -5.35 -5.35
N PRO A 231 6.70 -5.75 -4.20
CA PRO A 231 5.26 -6.01 -4.11
C PRO A 231 4.38 -4.83 -4.54
N TYR A 232 4.93 -3.61 -4.59
CA TYR A 232 4.19 -2.38 -4.89
C TYR A 232 4.39 -1.85 -6.31
N GLY A 233 5.34 -2.43 -7.07
CA GLY A 233 5.71 -2.01 -8.41
C GLY A 233 7.21 -2.09 -8.66
N PHE A 234 7.67 -1.49 -9.75
CA PHE A 234 9.08 -1.47 -10.13
C PHE A 234 9.71 -0.15 -9.72
N ILE A 235 10.91 -0.19 -9.18
CA ILE A 235 11.59 0.99 -8.64
C ILE A 235 13.09 0.96 -8.96
N ARG A 236 13.65 2.15 -9.17
CA ARG A 236 15.11 2.37 -9.24
C ARG A 236 15.48 3.75 -8.69
N ASN A 237 16.76 3.97 -8.49
CA ASN A 237 17.29 5.31 -8.27
C ASN A 237 17.08 6.18 -9.51
N GLN A 238 16.85 7.48 -9.31
CA GLN A 238 16.70 8.42 -10.41
C GLN A 238 18.03 8.56 -11.16
N HIS A 239 17.97 8.40 -12.48
CA HIS A 239 19.10 8.58 -13.39
C HIS A 239 18.93 9.85 -14.22
N ASP A 240 20.03 10.32 -14.83
CA ASP A 240 20.00 11.48 -15.73
C ASP A 240 19.28 11.17 -17.07
N LEU A 241 19.24 9.90 -17.45
CA LEU A 241 18.56 9.41 -18.65
C LEU A 241 17.22 8.76 -18.27
N CYS A 242 16.23 8.93 -19.14
CA CYS A 242 14.97 8.23 -18.96
C CYS A 242 15.09 6.78 -19.46
N ILE A 243 14.31 5.89 -18.86
CA ILE A 243 14.34 4.45 -19.18
C ILE A 243 14.13 4.16 -20.68
N ALA A 244 13.33 4.96 -21.37
CA ALA A 244 13.06 4.77 -22.80
C ALA A 244 14.33 4.97 -23.66
N ASP A 245 15.18 5.94 -23.29
CA ASP A 245 16.44 6.21 -23.97
C ASP A 245 17.45 5.08 -23.70
N GLU A 246 17.56 4.64 -22.44
CA GLU A 246 18.45 3.55 -22.03
C GLU A 246 18.07 2.21 -22.69
N LEU A 247 16.77 1.89 -22.78
CA LEU A 247 16.26 0.71 -23.48
C LEU A 247 16.52 0.76 -24.99
N SER A 248 16.43 1.95 -25.59
CA SER A 248 16.67 2.14 -27.04
C SER A 248 18.15 2.00 -27.39
N ASP A 249 19.05 2.48 -26.53
CA ASP A 249 20.49 2.27 -26.66
C ASP A 249 20.84 0.78 -26.59
N ARG A 250 20.20 0.01 -25.70
CA ARG A 250 20.42 -1.45 -25.61
C ARG A 250 20.10 -2.19 -26.92
N LEU A 251 19.00 -1.87 -27.59
CA LEU A 251 18.70 -2.49 -28.90
C LEU A 251 19.67 -2.06 -30.01
N SER A 252 20.23 -0.86 -29.88
CA SER A 252 21.19 -0.30 -30.84
C SER A 252 22.60 -0.91 -30.69
N TYR A 253 22.99 -1.29 -29.47
CA TYR A 253 24.33 -1.84 -29.17
C TYR A 253 24.35 -3.36 -28.88
N GLY A 254 23.23 -3.96 -28.47
CA GLY A 254 23.08 -5.39 -28.17
C GLY A 254 22.81 -6.29 -29.38
N GLY A 255 22.64 -5.72 -30.58
CA GLY A 255 22.44 -6.46 -31.84
C GLY A 255 23.72 -7.10 -32.43
N LEU A 256 24.78 -7.26 -31.65
CA LEU A 256 26.07 -7.82 -32.07
C LEU A 256 26.46 -9.08 -31.30
N GLU A 257 25.53 -9.98 -31.02
CA GLU A 257 25.88 -11.40 -30.83
C GLU A 257 24.98 -12.28 -31.72
N ILE A 258 25.62 -12.86 -32.75
CA ILE A 258 25.10 -13.88 -33.68
C ILE A 258 25.50 -15.25 -33.16
#